data_AF-A0A8T2IQ15-F1
#
_entry.id   AF-A0A8T2IQ15-F1
#
_cell.length_a   1.000
_cell.length_b   1.000
_cell.length_c   1.000
_cell.angle_alpha   90.00
_cell.angle_beta   90.00
_cell.angle_gamma   90.00
#
_symmetry.space_group_name_H-M   'P 1'
#
loop_
_entity.id
_entity.type
_entity.pdbx_description
1 polymer ?
#
loop_
_entity_poly.entity_id
_entity_poly.type
_entity_poly.pdbx_seq_one_letter_code
_entity_poly.pdbx_strand_id
1 'polypeptide(L)'
;MQRFVREWNSLTAMKQKIIRKSGQIFVSPVVALGDLTKQQRKSGITKRYLTKEDVAFASLSKVQSSGGSVRLISRESTSSIKGQVHSKAAAGPPAITQDGKDQSSAVIQPEDRGGEFSAPGGYLQAMDSAGNPLCLHCQQPCSQPDKHVSTTAWDTRYCSQKCQDDFLIRSNQSYMRAKVFETEHGVCQQCCLNAQELYLSVRDAPKIQRKTLLEGTWMAQLPLDQLNELIRNPTEGQFWQVDHINPVYGGGGQCSLDNLQTLCTVCHRERTAKQAKERSRTKKFSVANKHSSDITKFFTKV
;
A
#
# COMPACT_ATOMS: atom_id res chain seq x y z
N MET A 1 -34.15 5.29 14.31
CA MET A 1 -33.82 5.05 12.88
C MET A 1 -32.93 6.13 12.27
N GLN A 2 -33.21 7.43 12.45
CA GLN A 2 -32.42 8.53 11.83
C GLN A 2 -30.92 8.52 12.17
N ARG A 3 -30.56 8.18 13.43
CA ARG A 3 -29.15 8.07 13.86
C ARG A 3 -28.39 6.98 13.09
N PHE A 4 -28.99 5.81 12.91
CA PHE A 4 -28.38 4.70 12.18
C PHE A 4 -28.07 5.08 10.74
N VAL A 5 -29.05 5.65 10.02
CA VAL A 5 -28.87 6.04 8.60
C VAL A 5 -27.76 7.09 8.45
N ARG A 6 -27.70 8.07 9.36
CA ARG A 6 -26.64 9.08 9.37
C ARG A 6 -25.27 8.45 9.61
N GLU A 7 -25.17 7.59 10.63
CA GLU A 7 -23.93 6.86 10.94
C GLU A 7 -23.49 5.98 9.77
N TRP A 8 -24.41 5.24 9.17
CA TRP A 8 -24.16 4.38 8.02
C TRP A 8 -23.62 5.16 6.82
N ASN A 9 -24.29 6.26 6.46
CA ASN A 9 -23.91 7.09 5.31
C ASN A 9 -22.61 7.87 5.55
N SER A 10 -22.18 8.04 6.79
CA SER A 10 -20.87 8.65 7.11
C SER A 10 -19.69 7.72 6.88
N LEU A 11 -19.93 6.41 6.74
CA LEU A 11 -18.90 5.41 6.48
C LEU A 11 -18.62 5.30 4.99
N THR A 12 -17.34 5.15 4.62
CA THR A 12 -16.95 4.81 3.24
C THR A 12 -17.57 3.48 2.82
N ALA A 13 -17.75 3.27 1.51
CA ALA A 13 -18.27 2.01 0.98
C ALA A 13 -17.45 0.80 1.46
N MET A 14 -16.13 0.96 1.63
CA MET A 14 -15.26 -0.06 2.20
C MET A 14 -15.61 -0.42 3.65
N LYS A 15 -15.78 0.58 4.52
CA LYS A 15 -16.15 0.38 5.93
C LYS A 15 -17.52 -0.28 6.05
N GLN A 16 -18.47 0.13 5.21
CA GLN A 16 -19.78 -0.50 5.10
C GLN A 16 -19.67 -1.99 4.71
N LYS A 17 -18.83 -2.33 3.71
CA LYS A 17 -18.60 -3.72 3.29
C LYS A 17 -18.00 -4.57 4.41
N ILE A 18 -17.05 -4.03 5.17
CA ILE A 18 -16.42 -4.74 6.30
C ILE A 18 -17.44 -5.09 7.37
N ILE A 19 -18.30 -4.14 7.75
CA ILE A 19 -19.36 -4.38 8.71
C ILE A 19 -20.34 -5.45 8.18
N ARG A 20 -20.77 -5.37 6.92
CA ARG A 20 -21.66 -6.38 6.31
C ARG A 20 -21.04 -7.78 6.32
N LYS A 21 -19.75 -7.88 6.00
CA LYS A 21 -19.03 -9.16 5.97
C LYS A 21 -18.73 -9.75 7.35
N SER A 22 -18.77 -8.95 8.42
CA SER A 22 -18.49 -9.46 9.76
C SER A 22 -19.59 -10.37 10.30
N GLY A 23 -20.81 -10.28 9.75
CA GLY A 23 -21.98 -11.02 10.23
C GLY A 23 -22.41 -10.65 11.65
N GLN A 24 -21.85 -9.58 12.24
CA GLN A 24 -22.19 -9.14 13.58
C GLN A 24 -23.54 -8.44 13.60
N ILE A 25 -24.31 -8.65 14.67
CA ILE A 25 -25.51 -7.87 14.97
C ILE A 25 -25.06 -6.64 15.77
N PHE A 26 -25.44 -5.44 15.33
CA PHE A 26 -25.07 -4.19 15.98
C PHE A 26 -26.18 -3.13 15.85
N VAL A 27 -26.17 -2.17 16.78
CA VAL A 27 -27.12 -1.03 16.79
C VAL A 27 -26.47 0.24 16.22
N SER A 28 -25.15 0.41 16.43
CA SER A 28 -24.38 1.54 15.88
C SER A 28 -23.30 1.02 14.92
N PRO A 29 -23.37 1.37 13.62
CA PRO A 29 -22.34 1.01 12.63
C PRO A 29 -20.94 1.47 13.03
N VAL A 30 -20.83 2.65 13.64
CA VAL A 30 -19.55 3.24 14.05
C VAL A 30 -18.89 2.43 15.17
N VAL A 31 -19.68 1.99 16.16
CA VAL A 31 -19.18 1.16 17.26
C VAL A 31 -18.75 -0.22 16.74
N ALA A 32 -19.57 -0.85 15.89
CA ALA A 32 -19.24 -2.15 15.30
C ALA A 32 -17.91 -2.11 14.52
N LEU A 33 -17.71 -1.07 13.72
CA LEU A 33 -16.43 -0.87 13.03
C LEU A 33 -15.27 -0.66 14.00
N GLY A 34 -15.49 0.09 15.07
CA GLY A 34 -14.50 0.31 16.13
C GLY A 34 -14.01 -1.00 16.76
N ASP A 35 -14.92 -1.95 17.00
CA ASP A 35 -14.56 -3.23 17.62
C ASP A 35 -13.87 -4.17 16.64
N LEU A 36 -14.28 -4.19 15.38
CA LEU A 36 -13.61 -4.93 14.30
C LEU A 36 -12.16 -4.45 14.10
N THR A 37 -11.94 -3.14 14.13
CA THR A 37 -10.61 -2.56 13.94
C THR A 37 -9.70 -2.75 15.15
N LYS A 38 -10.21 -2.72 16.37
CA LYS A 38 -9.42 -3.03 17.59
C LYS A 38 -8.81 -4.43 17.54
N GLN A 39 -9.54 -5.41 17.03
CA GLN A 39 -9.02 -6.78 16.87
C GLN A 39 -7.84 -6.86 15.87
N GLN A 40 -7.78 -5.95 14.90
CA GLN A 40 -6.71 -5.88 13.88
C GLN A 40 -5.48 -5.05 14.31
N ARG A 41 -5.58 -4.23 15.36
CA ARG A 41 -4.56 -3.23 15.79
C ARG A 41 -3.32 -3.79 16.49
N LYS A 42 -3.03 -5.09 16.44
CA LYS A 42 -1.90 -5.68 17.20
C LYS A 42 -0.49 -5.27 16.73
N SER A 43 -0.33 -4.51 15.65
CA SER A 43 1.00 -4.03 15.22
C SER A 43 0.94 -2.63 14.61
N GLY A 44 1.33 -1.62 15.38
CA GLY A 44 1.53 -0.26 14.90
C GLY A 44 2.79 -0.18 14.03
N ILE A 45 2.62 -0.28 12.72
CA ILE A 45 3.69 -0.08 11.73
C ILE A 45 3.49 1.31 11.10
N THR A 46 4.60 2.01 10.84
CA THR A 46 4.62 3.32 10.15
C THR A 46 5.08 3.19 8.70
N LYS A 47 5.25 1.96 8.19
CA LYS A 47 5.65 1.69 6.81
C LYS A 47 4.42 1.61 5.90
N ARG A 48 4.55 2.18 4.71
CA ARG A 48 3.50 2.21 3.67
C ARG A 48 3.38 0.88 2.91
N TYR A 49 4.46 0.11 2.81
CA TYR A 49 4.48 -1.16 2.10
C TYR A 49 5.36 -2.15 2.86
N LEU A 50 4.96 -3.43 2.81
CA LEU A 50 5.72 -4.55 3.36
C LEU A 50 6.71 -5.03 2.29
N THR A 51 8.02 -4.91 2.56
CA THR A 51 9.06 -5.33 1.60
C THR A 51 9.50 -6.78 1.82
N LYS A 52 10.27 -7.36 0.89
CA LYS A 52 10.82 -8.71 1.06
C LYS A 52 11.82 -8.77 2.22
N GLU A 53 12.56 -7.71 2.45
CA GLU A 53 13.50 -7.54 3.56
C GLU A 53 12.76 -7.53 4.89
N ASP A 54 11.60 -6.86 4.97
CA ASP A 54 10.76 -6.87 6.16
C ASP A 54 10.27 -8.30 6.50
N VAL A 55 9.87 -9.05 5.48
CA VAL A 55 9.45 -10.45 5.63
C VAL A 55 10.62 -11.34 6.06
N ALA A 56 11.79 -11.15 5.47
CA ALA A 56 12.99 -11.88 5.85
C ALA A 56 13.41 -11.57 7.29
N PHE A 57 13.40 -10.30 7.68
CA PHE A 57 13.68 -9.87 9.05
C PHE A 57 12.71 -10.52 10.04
N ALA A 58 11.40 -10.44 9.78
CA ALA A 58 10.39 -11.05 10.65
C ALA A 58 10.59 -12.57 10.82
N SER A 59 10.90 -13.28 9.73
CA SER A 59 11.14 -14.72 9.76
C SER A 59 12.42 -15.07 10.53
N LEU A 60 13.52 -14.33 10.33
CA LEU A 60 14.76 -14.54 11.06
C LEU A 60 14.61 -14.25 12.56
N SER A 61 13.96 -13.14 12.92
CA SER A 61 13.66 -12.82 14.32
C SER A 61 12.77 -13.86 14.99
N LYS A 62 11.83 -14.46 14.24
CA LYS A 62 10.98 -15.54 14.76
C LYS A 62 11.78 -16.79 15.08
N VAL A 63 12.68 -17.22 14.19
CA VAL A 63 13.55 -18.38 14.43
C VAL A 63 14.55 -18.13 15.55
N GLN A 64 15.13 -16.93 15.64
CA GLN A 64 16.03 -16.55 16.74
C GLN A 64 15.35 -16.63 18.12
N SER A 65 14.07 -16.26 18.19
CA SER A 65 13.33 -16.23 19.47
C SER A 65 12.66 -17.54 19.85
N SER A 66 12.21 -18.33 18.87
CA SER A 66 11.39 -19.54 19.11
C SER A 66 12.09 -20.84 18.72
N GLY A 67 13.30 -20.78 18.15
CA GLY A 67 13.97 -21.92 17.52
C GLY A 67 13.38 -22.28 16.15
N GLY A 68 14.00 -23.23 15.46
CA GLY A 68 13.58 -23.72 14.14
C GLY A 68 14.56 -23.38 13.03
N SER A 69 14.05 -23.25 11.80
CA SER A 69 14.85 -23.00 10.60
C SER A 69 14.14 -22.03 9.65
N VAL A 70 14.82 -21.60 8.58
CA VAL A 70 14.22 -20.79 7.51
C VAL A 70 14.34 -21.51 6.17
N ARG A 71 13.36 -21.29 5.29
CA ARG A 71 13.40 -21.72 3.89
C ARG A 71 13.12 -20.56 2.94
N LEU A 72 13.70 -20.59 1.75
CA LEU A 72 13.36 -19.68 0.67
C LEU A 72 12.22 -20.29 -0.15
N ILE A 73 11.12 -19.56 -0.30
CA ILE A 73 9.98 -19.97 -1.13
C ILE A 73 9.83 -19.05 -2.33
N SER A 74 9.89 -19.61 -3.53
CA SER A 74 9.60 -18.90 -4.78
C SER A 74 8.42 -19.56 -5.47
N ARG A 75 7.75 -18.78 -6.33
CA ARG A 75 6.76 -19.32 -7.24
C ARG A 75 7.56 -20.05 -8.31
N GLU A 76 7.45 -21.37 -8.38
CA GLU A 76 8.07 -22.12 -9.47
C GLU A 76 7.48 -21.60 -10.79
N SER A 77 8.33 -20.97 -11.60
CA SER A 77 8.05 -20.74 -13.00
C SER A 77 8.05 -22.12 -13.66
N THR A 78 6.95 -22.53 -14.27
CA THR A 78 6.82 -23.76 -15.07
C THR A 78 7.62 -23.67 -16.37
N SER A 79 8.93 -23.42 -16.24
CA SER A 79 9.92 -23.37 -17.31
C SER A 79 11.18 -24.00 -16.75
N SER A 80 11.23 -25.33 -16.84
CA SER A 80 12.41 -26.13 -16.54
C SER A 80 13.59 -25.65 -17.38
N ILE A 81 14.58 -25.04 -16.76
CA ILE A 81 15.93 -24.97 -17.31
C ILE A 81 16.90 -25.41 -16.20
N LYS A 82 17.49 -26.58 -16.41
CA LYS A 82 18.65 -27.08 -15.66
C LYS A 82 19.76 -26.03 -15.75
N GLY A 83 20.10 -25.42 -14.62
CA GLY A 83 21.20 -24.48 -14.49
C GLY A 83 22.15 -24.92 -13.38
N GLN A 84 23.19 -25.63 -13.78
CA GLN A 84 24.28 -26.15 -12.97
C GLN A 84 25.01 -25.01 -12.25
N VAL A 85 25.15 -25.11 -10.94
CA VAL A 85 25.93 -24.17 -10.11
C VAL A 85 27.41 -24.42 -10.38
N HIS A 86 28.13 -23.41 -10.86
CA HIS A 86 29.59 -23.36 -10.77
C HIS A 86 30.05 -22.09 -10.06
N SER A 87 30.61 -22.30 -8.87
CA SER A 87 31.39 -21.35 -8.10
C SER A 87 32.66 -20.95 -8.85
N LYS A 88 32.99 -19.65 -8.88
CA LYS A 88 34.40 -19.19 -8.87
C LYS A 88 34.55 -17.91 -8.06
N ALA A 89 35.61 -17.92 -7.27
CA ALA A 89 36.03 -16.90 -6.33
C ALA A 89 37.03 -15.90 -6.94
N ALA A 90 37.04 -14.70 -6.34
CA ALA A 90 38.16 -13.80 -6.06
C ALA A 90 39.15 -13.38 -7.17
N ALA A 91 39.23 -12.06 -7.39
CA ALA A 91 40.49 -11.31 -7.50
C ALA A 91 40.24 -9.81 -7.21
N GLY A 92 41.19 -9.18 -6.52
CA GLY A 92 41.10 -7.87 -5.86
C GLY A 92 41.41 -6.62 -6.73
N PRO A 93 41.72 -5.47 -6.08
CA PRO A 93 41.36 -4.11 -6.52
C PRO A 93 42.49 -3.35 -7.26
N PRO A 94 42.24 -2.11 -7.70
CA PRO A 94 42.89 -0.97 -7.03
C PRO A 94 42.03 0.29 -6.85
N ALA A 95 42.61 1.24 -6.09
CA ALA A 95 42.03 2.43 -5.48
C ALA A 95 42.48 3.77 -6.16
N ILE A 96 41.96 4.90 -5.63
CA ILE A 96 42.53 6.29 -5.58
C ILE A 96 42.30 7.14 -6.87
N THR A 97 41.84 8.42 -6.93
CA THR A 97 41.55 9.55 -5.99
C THR A 97 40.87 10.75 -6.73
N GLN A 98 40.16 11.61 -5.97
CA GLN A 98 40.02 13.12 -6.04
C GLN A 98 39.47 13.78 -7.33
N ASP A 99 38.77 14.92 -7.37
CA ASP A 99 38.27 15.95 -6.44
C ASP A 99 37.27 16.88 -7.22
N GLY A 100 36.43 17.67 -6.53
CA GLY A 100 36.09 19.04 -6.99
C GLY A 100 34.67 19.39 -7.49
N LYS A 101 33.89 20.00 -6.58
CA LYS A 101 33.05 21.24 -6.70
C LYS A 101 31.78 21.36 -7.59
N ASP A 102 30.73 21.76 -6.86
CA ASP A 102 29.77 22.86 -7.09
C ASP A 102 28.44 22.68 -7.88
N GLN A 103 27.35 22.89 -7.10
CA GLN A 103 26.10 23.62 -7.39
C GLN A 103 25.15 23.12 -8.50
N SER A 104 23.99 22.58 -8.10
CA SER A 104 22.71 23.32 -8.20
C SER A 104 21.51 22.47 -7.72
N SER A 105 20.49 23.16 -7.23
CA SER A 105 19.24 22.60 -6.72
C SER A 105 18.38 22.03 -7.86
N ALA A 106 17.98 20.76 -7.76
CA ALA A 106 16.87 20.21 -8.53
C ALA A 106 16.06 19.22 -7.67
N VAL A 107 14.81 19.59 -7.41
CA VAL A 107 13.79 18.73 -6.82
C VAL A 107 13.41 17.68 -7.87
N ILE A 108 13.97 16.48 -7.73
CA ILE A 108 13.61 15.33 -8.57
C ILE A 108 12.51 14.55 -7.84
N GLN A 109 11.30 14.62 -8.41
CA GLN A 109 10.24 13.67 -8.12
C GLN A 109 10.64 12.32 -8.74
N PRO A 110 10.44 11.17 -8.06
CA PRO A 110 10.70 9.89 -8.70
C PRO A 110 9.61 9.64 -9.74
N GLU A 111 10.03 9.66 -11.01
CA GLU A 111 9.25 9.25 -12.16
C GLU A 111 9.01 7.74 -12.08
N ASP A 112 7.74 7.37 -11.90
CA ASP A 112 7.23 6.01 -11.89
C ASP A 112 7.21 5.47 -13.33
N ARG A 113 8.39 5.06 -13.83
CA ARG A 113 8.46 4.23 -15.03
C ARG A 113 8.09 2.80 -14.62
N GLY A 114 6.85 2.45 -14.93
CA GLY A 114 6.39 1.07 -15.01
C GLY A 114 7.31 0.26 -15.93
N GLY A 115 8.28 -0.40 -15.32
CA GLY A 115 9.14 -1.41 -15.91
C GLY A 115 9.29 -2.50 -14.86
N GLU A 116 8.54 -3.60 -15.05
CA GLU A 116 8.64 -4.79 -14.23
C GLU A 116 10.06 -5.39 -14.31
N PHE A 117 10.95 -4.96 -13.41
CA PHE A 117 12.13 -5.76 -13.08
C PHE A 117 11.74 -6.77 -12.01
N SER A 118 11.21 -7.90 -12.46
CA SER A 118 11.11 -9.11 -11.64
C SER A 118 12.53 -9.63 -11.38
N ALA A 119 13.18 -9.14 -10.31
CA ALA A 119 14.30 -9.87 -9.74
C ALA A 119 13.79 -11.25 -9.27
N PRO A 120 14.48 -12.37 -9.61
CA PRO A 120 14.05 -13.70 -9.20
C PRO A 120 14.25 -13.80 -7.69
N GLY A 121 13.20 -13.55 -6.91
CA GLY A 121 13.32 -13.40 -5.46
C GLY A 121 12.09 -13.94 -4.76
N GLY A 122 12.26 -15.06 -4.08
CA GLY A 122 11.27 -15.65 -3.20
C GLY A 122 11.10 -14.86 -1.89
N TYR A 123 10.27 -15.39 -1.00
CA TYR A 123 10.15 -14.94 0.39
C TYR A 123 10.93 -15.89 1.31
N LEU A 124 11.61 -15.35 2.31
CA LEU A 124 12.17 -16.16 3.39
C LEU A 124 11.06 -16.46 4.40
N GLN A 125 10.79 -17.73 4.63
CA GLN A 125 9.74 -18.22 5.52
C GLN A 125 10.36 -18.97 6.70
N ALA A 126 9.92 -18.63 7.92
CA ALA A 126 10.29 -19.37 9.13
C ALA A 126 9.57 -20.72 9.20
N MET A 127 10.25 -21.69 9.81
CA MET A 127 9.75 -23.01 10.19
C MET A 127 9.96 -23.20 11.69
N ASP A 128 9.01 -23.86 12.35
CA ASP A 128 9.19 -24.20 13.76
C ASP A 128 10.21 -25.35 13.94
N SER A 129 10.48 -25.71 15.20
CA SER A 129 11.41 -26.80 15.54
C SER A 129 10.99 -28.18 15.02
N ALA A 130 9.70 -28.37 14.70
CA ALA A 130 9.18 -29.60 14.11
C ALA A 130 9.20 -29.56 12.56
N GLY A 131 9.70 -28.47 11.95
CA GLY A 131 9.76 -28.28 10.51
C GLY A 131 8.45 -27.80 9.88
N ASN A 132 7.45 -27.40 10.69
CA ASN A 132 6.20 -26.87 10.16
C ASN A 132 6.38 -25.43 9.68
N PRO A 133 5.83 -25.06 8.51
CA PRO A 133 5.93 -23.71 7.99
C PRO A 133 5.11 -22.70 8.81
N LEU A 134 5.70 -21.54 9.09
CA LEU A 134 5.03 -20.42 9.74
C LEU A 134 4.48 -19.43 8.70
N CYS A 135 3.29 -18.90 8.95
CA CYS A 135 2.60 -17.97 8.07
C CYS A 135 3.39 -16.68 7.87
N LEU A 136 3.58 -16.24 6.62
CA LEU A 136 4.30 -15.00 6.30
C LEU A 136 3.65 -13.74 6.89
N HIS A 137 2.35 -13.79 7.20
CA HIS A 137 1.62 -12.66 7.78
C HIS A 137 1.69 -12.63 9.31
N CYS A 138 1.26 -13.71 9.97
CA CYS A 138 1.06 -13.73 11.42
C CYS A 138 2.12 -14.52 12.20
N GLN A 139 3.05 -15.19 11.50
CA GLN A 139 4.10 -16.02 12.08
C GLN A 139 3.58 -17.15 13.00
N GLN A 140 2.32 -17.56 12.82
CA GLN A 140 1.73 -18.74 13.44
C GLN A 140 1.88 -19.96 12.53
N PRO A 141 1.88 -21.19 13.06
CA PRO A 141 1.93 -22.41 12.26
C PRO A 141 0.84 -22.43 11.18
N CYS A 142 1.23 -22.74 9.95
CA CYS A 142 0.29 -23.09 8.90
C CYS A 142 -0.22 -24.52 9.13
N SER A 143 -1.51 -24.76 8.88
CA SER A 143 -2.07 -26.11 8.95
C SER A 143 -1.32 -27.04 8.00
N GLN A 144 -1.00 -28.24 8.48
CA GLN A 144 -0.46 -29.31 7.65
C GLN A 144 -1.46 -29.63 6.53
N PRO A 145 -1.06 -29.65 5.25
CA PRO A 145 -1.93 -30.18 4.21
C PRO A 145 -2.19 -31.67 4.47
N ASP A 146 -3.38 -32.13 4.10
CA ASP A 146 -3.70 -33.55 4.17
C ASP A 146 -2.64 -34.36 3.41
N LYS A 147 -2.18 -35.48 3.99
CA LYS A 147 -1.10 -36.33 3.46
C LYS A 147 -1.34 -36.87 2.04
N HIS A 148 -2.52 -36.64 1.48
CA HIS A 148 -2.94 -37.08 0.14
C HIS A 148 -2.81 -36.02 -0.96
N VAL A 149 -2.43 -34.77 -0.64
CA VAL A 149 -2.28 -33.69 -1.63
C VAL A 149 -0.82 -33.25 -1.69
N SER A 150 -0.19 -33.41 -2.87
CA SER A 150 1.12 -32.84 -3.14
C SER A 150 1.03 -31.31 -3.01
N THR A 151 1.62 -30.79 -1.94
CA THR A 151 1.53 -29.37 -1.59
C THR A 151 2.91 -28.76 -1.72
N THR A 152 3.04 -27.70 -2.52
CA THR A 152 4.34 -27.06 -2.73
C THR A 152 4.72 -26.18 -1.52
N ALA A 153 5.99 -25.82 -1.42
CA ALA A 153 6.44 -24.86 -0.42
C ALA A 153 5.75 -23.48 -0.57
N TRP A 154 5.31 -23.15 -1.79
CA TRP A 154 4.58 -21.92 -2.10
C TRP A 154 3.15 -21.94 -1.56
N ASP A 155 2.49 -23.11 -1.52
CA ASP A 155 1.10 -23.25 -1.08
C ASP A 155 0.97 -23.14 0.45
N THR A 156 2.02 -23.48 1.20
CA THR A 156 2.05 -23.50 2.68
C THR A 156 2.52 -22.19 3.31
N ARG A 157 2.48 -21.09 2.57
CA ARG A 157 2.99 -19.78 3.01
C ARG A 157 2.04 -18.98 3.91
N TYR A 158 0.75 -19.31 3.91
CA TYR A 158 -0.27 -18.64 4.73
C TYR A 158 -1.12 -19.66 5.47
N CYS A 159 -1.51 -19.35 6.72
CA CYS A 159 -2.38 -20.22 7.51
C CYS A 159 -3.87 -20.07 7.18
N SER A 160 -4.26 -19.03 6.44
CA SER A 160 -5.65 -18.76 6.05
C SER A 160 -5.72 -17.78 4.89
N GLN A 161 -6.85 -17.77 4.18
CA GLN A 161 -7.14 -16.77 3.14
C GLN A 161 -7.08 -15.34 3.69
N LYS A 162 -7.52 -15.12 4.94
CA LYS A 162 -7.43 -13.82 5.60
C LYS A 162 -5.99 -13.33 5.72
N CYS A 163 -5.09 -14.20 6.18
CA CYS A 163 -3.66 -13.87 6.27
C CYS A 163 -3.02 -13.62 4.89
N GLN A 164 -3.44 -14.38 3.87
CA GLN A 164 -3.02 -14.14 2.50
C GLN A 164 -3.46 -12.75 2.03
N ASP A 165 -4.74 -12.40 2.21
CA ASP A 165 -5.29 -11.11 1.80
C ASP A 165 -4.60 -9.96 2.53
N ASP A 166 -4.49 -10.04 3.86
CA ASP A 166 -3.87 -8.99 4.68
C ASP A 166 -2.38 -8.81 4.34
N PHE A 167 -1.68 -9.89 3.96
CA PHE A 167 -0.31 -9.80 3.46
C PHE A 167 -0.25 -9.13 2.08
N LEU A 168 -1.04 -9.61 1.11
CA LEU A 168 -1.00 -9.11 -0.26
C LEU A 168 -1.44 -7.65 -0.36
N ILE A 169 -2.40 -7.21 0.44
CA ILE A 169 -2.79 -5.78 0.50
C ILE A 169 -1.60 -4.90 0.93
N ARG A 170 -0.70 -5.41 1.78
CA ARG A 170 0.46 -4.66 2.28
C ARG A 170 1.68 -4.76 1.37
N SER A 171 1.79 -5.83 0.57
CA SER A 171 2.99 -6.12 -0.23
C SER A 171 2.79 -5.98 -1.74
N ASN A 172 1.55 -5.91 -2.24
CA ASN A 172 1.23 -5.93 -3.67
C ASN A 172 0.22 -4.83 -4.01
N GLN A 173 0.70 -3.77 -4.68
CA GLN A 173 -0.10 -2.61 -5.04
C GLN A 173 -1.25 -2.95 -6.01
N SER A 174 -1.02 -3.84 -6.98
CA SER A 174 -2.05 -4.28 -7.93
C SER A 174 -3.17 -5.05 -7.22
N TYR A 175 -2.81 -5.95 -6.29
CA TYR A 175 -3.79 -6.66 -5.45
C TYR A 175 -4.59 -5.70 -4.58
N MET A 176 -3.91 -4.75 -3.94
CA MET A 176 -4.55 -3.70 -3.16
C MET A 176 -5.54 -2.88 -3.99
N ARG A 177 -5.14 -2.41 -5.18
CA ARG A 177 -6.02 -1.69 -6.12
C ARG A 177 -7.23 -2.52 -6.50
N ALA A 178 -7.04 -3.79 -6.85
CA ALA A 178 -8.14 -4.69 -7.18
C ALA A 178 -9.14 -4.86 -6.03
N LYS A 179 -8.66 -5.04 -4.79
CA LYS A 179 -9.54 -5.19 -3.61
C LYS A 179 -10.33 -3.93 -3.27
N VAL A 180 -9.75 -2.75 -3.47
CA VAL A 180 -10.48 -1.49 -3.34
C VAL A 180 -11.51 -1.36 -4.46
N PHE A 181 -11.13 -1.65 -5.70
CA PHE A 181 -12.01 -1.60 -6.86
C PHE A 181 -13.21 -2.54 -6.77
N GLU A 182 -13.03 -3.76 -6.24
CA GLU A 182 -14.12 -4.73 -5.95
C GLU A 182 -15.22 -4.16 -5.04
N THR A 183 -14.98 -3.04 -4.37
CA THR A 183 -15.92 -2.43 -3.41
C THR A 183 -16.41 -1.07 -3.87
N GLU A 184 -15.51 -0.26 -4.43
CA GLU A 184 -15.77 1.15 -4.71
C GLU A 184 -15.84 1.45 -6.20
N HIS A 185 -15.49 0.48 -7.06
CA HIS A 185 -15.66 0.54 -8.51
C HIS A 185 -15.04 1.78 -9.18
N GLY A 186 -13.99 2.35 -8.58
CA GLY A 186 -13.34 3.57 -9.07
C GLY A 186 -14.13 4.86 -8.81
N VAL A 187 -15.14 4.82 -7.93
CA VAL A 187 -15.88 6.00 -7.47
C VAL A 187 -15.12 6.69 -6.33
N CYS A 188 -14.83 7.97 -6.51
CA CYS A 188 -14.13 8.77 -5.51
C CYS A 188 -14.94 8.87 -4.22
N GLN A 189 -14.36 8.47 -3.09
CA GLN A 189 -15.01 8.52 -1.77
C GLN A 189 -15.06 9.95 -1.17
N GLN A 190 -14.48 10.95 -1.84
CA GLN A 190 -14.52 12.35 -1.42
C GLN A 190 -15.54 13.18 -2.22
N CYS A 191 -15.53 13.07 -3.54
CA CYS A 191 -16.41 13.87 -4.42
C CYS A 191 -17.51 13.05 -5.12
N CYS A 192 -17.56 11.73 -4.89
CA CYS A 192 -18.56 10.81 -5.45
C CYS A 192 -18.57 10.67 -6.98
N LEU A 193 -17.61 11.26 -7.68
CA LEU A 193 -17.48 11.15 -9.14
C LEU A 193 -16.88 9.80 -9.54
N ASN A 194 -17.41 9.21 -10.62
CA ASN A 194 -16.96 7.93 -11.15
C ASN A 194 -15.74 8.12 -12.06
N ALA A 195 -14.55 7.93 -11.50
CA ALA A 195 -13.31 8.10 -12.24
C ALA A 195 -13.00 6.92 -13.17
N GLN A 196 -13.53 5.72 -12.87
CA GLN A 196 -13.37 4.56 -13.76
C GLN A 196 -14.16 4.73 -15.05
N GLU A 197 -15.40 5.19 -14.95
CA GLU A 197 -16.24 5.45 -16.12
C GLU A 197 -15.64 6.53 -17.03
N LEU A 198 -15.08 7.59 -16.43
CA LEU A 198 -14.35 8.60 -17.19
C LEU A 198 -13.10 8.02 -17.85
N TYR A 199 -12.33 7.17 -17.14
CA TYR A 199 -11.18 6.47 -17.71
C TYR A 199 -11.57 5.66 -18.96
N LEU A 200 -12.62 4.83 -18.86
CA LEU A 200 -13.09 4.01 -19.98
C LEU A 200 -13.51 4.89 -21.16
N SER A 201 -14.27 5.95 -20.88
CA SER A 201 -14.72 6.92 -21.90
C SER A 201 -13.54 7.56 -22.64
N VAL A 202 -12.49 7.99 -21.92
CA VAL A 202 -11.31 8.62 -22.53
C VAL A 202 -10.42 7.61 -23.24
N ARG A 203 -10.26 6.40 -22.68
CA ARG A 203 -9.49 5.30 -23.28
C ARG A 203 -10.04 4.92 -24.64
N ASP A 204 -11.36 4.72 -24.70
CA ASP A 204 -12.06 4.21 -25.88
C ASP A 204 -12.34 5.32 -26.92
N ALA A 205 -12.24 6.60 -26.53
CA ALA A 205 -12.35 7.72 -27.45
C ALA A 205 -11.11 7.87 -28.37
N PRO A 206 -11.31 8.29 -29.64
CA PRO A 206 -10.23 8.70 -30.52
C PRO A 206 -9.37 9.80 -29.88
N LYS A 207 -8.04 9.73 -30.07
CA LYS A 207 -7.08 10.68 -29.49
C LYS A 207 -7.47 12.16 -29.69
N ILE A 208 -8.01 12.50 -30.86
CA ILE A 208 -8.41 13.87 -31.21
C ILE A 208 -9.56 14.42 -30.34
N GLN A 209 -10.41 13.54 -29.81
CA GLN A 209 -11.56 13.91 -28.98
C GLN A 209 -11.24 13.94 -27.48
N ARG A 210 -10.16 13.28 -27.06
CA ARG A 210 -9.79 13.15 -25.63
C ARG A 210 -9.60 14.49 -24.93
N LYS A 211 -9.03 15.49 -25.62
CA LYS A 211 -8.85 16.84 -25.08
C LYS A 211 -10.20 17.45 -24.67
N THR A 212 -11.14 17.49 -25.61
CA THR A 212 -12.49 18.04 -25.38
C THR A 212 -13.24 17.29 -24.29
N LEU A 213 -13.11 15.95 -24.25
CA LEU A 213 -13.70 15.14 -23.16
C LEU A 213 -13.14 15.52 -21.79
N LEU A 214 -11.82 15.69 -21.67
CA LEU A 214 -11.19 16.03 -20.40
C LEU A 214 -11.53 17.46 -19.95
N GLU A 215 -11.55 18.42 -20.88
CA GLU A 215 -11.91 19.82 -20.63
C GLU A 215 -13.33 19.98 -20.07
N GLY A 216 -14.27 19.11 -20.48
CA GLY A 216 -15.65 19.09 -19.99
C GLY A 216 -15.83 18.45 -18.61
N THR A 217 -14.75 18.05 -17.92
CA THR A 217 -14.82 17.29 -16.67
C THR A 217 -14.00 17.92 -15.55
N TRP A 218 -14.14 17.39 -14.34
CA TRP A 218 -13.35 17.81 -13.19
C TRP A 218 -11.84 17.61 -13.39
N MET A 219 -11.42 16.75 -14.33
CA MET A 219 -10.00 16.49 -14.64
C MET A 219 -9.31 17.68 -15.28
N ALA A 220 -10.03 18.66 -15.84
CA ALA A 220 -9.47 19.89 -16.41
C ALA A 220 -8.62 20.71 -15.39
N GLN A 221 -8.78 20.46 -14.10
CA GLN A 221 -8.01 21.08 -13.02
C GLN A 221 -6.59 20.50 -12.85
N LEU A 222 -6.27 19.41 -13.54
CA LEU A 222 -4.93 18.82 -13.50
C LEU A 222 -3.92 19.68 -14.26
N PRO A 223 -2.62 19.61 -13.92
CA PRO A 223 -1.58 20.31 -14.66
C PRO A 223 -1.54 19.88 -16.11
N LEU A 224 -1.11 20.82 -16.97
CA LEU A 224 -1.03 20.63 -18.41
C LEU A 224 -0.25 19.37 -18.80
N ASP A 225 0.88 19.09 -18.15
CA ASP A 225 1.68 17.90 -18.44
C ASP A 225 0.88 16.62 -18.20
N GLN A 226 0.14 16.55 -17.09
CA GLN A 226 -0.68 15.39 -16.77
C GLN A 226 -1.87 15.24 -17.73
N LEU A 227 -2.46 16.35 -18.18
CA LEU A 227 -3.50 16.32 -19.22
C LEU A 227 -2.94 15.83 -20.56
N ASN A 228 -1.72 16.24 -20.93
CA ASN A 228 -1.05 15.79 -22.14
C ASN A 228 -0.76 14.29 -22.11
N GLU A 229 -0.37 13.76 -20.95
CA GLU A 229 -0.21 12.31 -20.72
C GLU A 229 -1.52 11.55 -20.91
N LEU A 230 -2.62 12.04 -20.32
CA LEU A 230 -3.95 11.47 -20.44
C LEU A 230 -4.45 11.44 -21.89
N ILE A 231 -4.19 12.50 -22.66
CA ILE A 231 -4.54 12.56 -24.09
C ILE A 231 -3.72 11.54 -24.88
N ARG A 232 -2.42 11.42 -24.59
CA ARG A 232 -1.51 10.56 -25.33
C ARG A 232 -1.79 9.08 -25.07
N ASN A 233 -1.80 8.66 -23.81
CA ASN A 233 -1.98 7.27 -23.41
C ASN A 233 -2.65 7.18 -22.04
N PRO A 234 -4.00 7.20 -21.97
CA PRO A 234 -4.72 7.17 -20.72
C PRO A 234 -4.54 5.81 -20.04
N THR A 235 -4.14 5.83 -18.78
CA THR A 235 -4.05 4.66 -17.91
C THR A 235 -4.94 4.83 -16.70
N GLU A 236 -5.47 3.74 -16.16
CA GLU A 236 -6.44 3.75 -15.07
C GLU A 236 -5.93 4.55 -13.84
N GLY A 237 -4.65 4.39 -13.48
CA GLY A 237 -4.01 5.09 -12.37
C GLY A 237 -3.99 6.62 -12.53
N GLN A 238 -4.14 7.15 -13.74
CA GLN A 238 -4.20 8.60 -13.94
C GLN A 238 -5.57 9.20 -13.58
N PHE A 239 -6.62 8.39 -13.44
CA PHE A 239 -7.98 8.85 -13.11
C PHE A 239 -8.33 8.66 -11.64
N TRP A 240 -7.87 7.55 -11.04
CA TRP A 240 -8.07 7.30 -9.61
C TRP A 240 -6.94 6.53 -8.95
N GLN A 241 -6.79 6.79 -7.66
CA GLN A 241 -5.73 6.28 -6.79
C GLN A 241 -6.32 5.68 -5.53
N VAL A 242 -5.64 4.67 -4.98
CA VAL A 242 -5.93 4.17 -3.64
C VAL A 242 -5.15 5.02 -2.64
N ASP A 243 -5.86 5.57 -1.67
CA ASP A 243 -5.29 6.41 -0.63
C ASP A 243 -5.72 5.95 0.76
N HIS A 244 -4.93 6.33 1.77
CA HIS A 244 -5.21 5.98 3.16
C HIS A 244 -6.26 6.93 3.76
N ILE A 245 -7.29 6.40 4.42
CA ILE A 245 -8.25 7.20 5.20
C ILE A 245 -7.51 7.92 6.33
N ASN A 246 -6.71 7.21 7.12
CA ASN A 246 -5.83 7.78 8.12
C ASN A 246 -4.39 7.75 7.61
N PRO A 247 -3.70 8.89 7.52
CA PRO A 247 -2.38 8.95 6.92
C PRO A 247 -1.34 8.19 7.75
N VAL A 248 -0.38 7.58 7.06
CA VAL A 248 0.69 6.75 7.66
C VAL A 248 1.49 7.51 8.73
N TYR A 249 1.80 8.80 8.51
CA TYR A 249 2.57 9.61 9.48
C TYR A 249 1.80 9.94 10.77
N GLY A 250 0.47 9.83 10.76
CA GLY A 250 -0.39 10.04 11.93
C GLY A 250 -0.59 8.77 12.76
N GLY A 251 0.25 7.74 12.57
CA GLY A 251 0.06 6.41 13.17
C GLY A 251 -0.92 5.51 12.40
N GLY A 252 -1.38 5.94 11.21
CA GLY A 252 -2.27 5.17 10.34
C GLY A 252 -1.57 4.13 9.46
N GLY A 253 -0.31 3.76 9.75
CA GLY A 253 0.51 2.90 8.88
C GLY A 253 0.13 1.42 8.84
N GLN A 254 -1.14 1.11 9.11
CA GLN A 254 -1.72 -0.16 8.69
C GLN A 254 -2.39 0.06 7.32
N CYS A 255 -1.83 -0.57 6.28
CA CYS A 255 -2.52 -0.80 5.00
C CYS A 255 -3.50 -1.95 5.18
N SER A 256 -4.41 -1.79 6.14
CA SER A 256 -5.58 -2.66 6.25
C SER A 256 -6.65 -2.13 5.32
N LEU A 257 -7.46 -3.03 4.76
CA LEU A 257 -8.43 -2.67 3.73
C LEU A 257 -9.42 -1.59 4.20
N ASP A 258 -9.76 -1.58 5.49
CA ASP A 258 -10.65 -0.61 6.15
C ASP A 258 -10.10 0.81 6.20
N ASN A 259 -8.78 0.95 6.07
CA ASN A 259 -8.08 2.22 6.04
C ASN A 259 -7.75 2.68 4.61
N LEU A 260 -8.28 2.02 3.58
CA LEU A 260 -8.09 2.38 2.19
C LEU A 260 -9.38 2.96 1.59
N GLN A 261 -9.22 3.86 0.63
CA GLN A 261 -10.32 4.43 -0.15
C GLN A 261 -9.83 4.83 -1.55
N THR A 262 -10.77 4.90 -2.48
CA THR A 262 -10.61 5.42 -3.82
C THR A 262 -10.71 6.94 -3.79
N LEU A 263 -9.74 7.62 -4.37
CA LEU A 263 -9.84 9.05 -4.68
C LEU A 263 -9.60 9.27 -6.16
N CYS A 264 -10.35 10.18 -6.78
CA CYS A 264 -9.97 10.68 -8.10
C CYS A 264 -8.65 11.46 -7.99
N THR A 265 -7.93 11.59 -9.10
CA THR A 265 -6.58 12.17 -9.07
C THR A 265 -6.56 13.62 -8.62
N VAL A 266 -7.62 14.39 -8.87
CA VAL A 266 -7.78 15.77 -8.37
C VAL A 266 -7.84 15.79 -6.84
N CYS A 267 -8.79 15.06 -6.24
CA CYS A 267 -8.91 14.96 -4.78
C CYS A 267 -7.64 14.38 -4.12
N HIS A 268 -7.01 13.39 -4.74
CA HIS A 268 -5.77 12.81 -4.23
C HIS A 268 -4.63 13.83 -4.18
N ARG A 269 -4.51 14.70 -5.20
CA ARG A 269 -3.50 15.77 -5.24
C ARG A 269 -3.74 16.83 -4.17
N GLU A 270 -4.99 17.30 -4.03
CA GLU A 270 -5.37 18.24 -2.97
C GLU A 270 -5.00 17.70 -1.58
N ARG A 271 -5.32 16.43 -1.35
CA ARG A 271 -5.00 15.77 -0.08
C ARG A 271 -3.50 15.64 0.13
N THR A 272 -2.75 15.24 -0.90
CA THR A 272 -1.29 15.13 -0.84
C THR A 272 -0.65 16.47 -0.50
N ALA A 273 -1.12 17.56 -1.11
CA ALA A 273 -0.67 18.92 -0.81
C ALA A 273 -1.00 19.34 0.63
N LYS A 274 -2.22 19.05 1.10
CA LYS A 274 -2.64 19.30 2.50
C LYS A 274 -1.75 18.56 3.49
N GLN A 275 -1.52 17.26 3.27
CA GLN A 275 -0.65 16.45 4.13
C GLN A 275 0.80 16.93 4.10
N ALA A 276 1.31 17.38 2.95
CA ALA A 276 2.66 17.95 2.85
C ALA A 276 2.80 19.22 3.71
N LYS A 277 1.78 20.10 3.68
CA LYS A 277 1.73 21.30 4.52
C LYS A 277 1.66 20.97 6.01
N GLU A 278 0.84 19.99 6.39
CA GLU A 278 0.76 19.49 7.77
C GLU A 278 2.10 18.94 8.26
N ARG A 279 2.75 18.06 7.49
CA ARG A 279 4.08 17.52 7.84
C ARG A 279 5.12 18.61 8.01
N SER A 280 5.12 19.62 7.15
CA SER A 280 6.03 20.77 7.26
C SER A 280 5.79 21.55 8.57
N ARG A 281 4.53 21.81 8.92
CA ARG A 281 4.16 22.46 10.20
C ARG A 281 4.59 21.63 11.40
N THR A 282 4.30 20.34 11.44
CA THR A 282 4.69 19.46 12.56
C THR A 282 6.20 19.40 12.74
N LYS A 283 6.98 19.35 11.65
CA LYS A 283 8.44 19.44 11.72
C LYS A 283 8.89 20.76 12.35
N LYS A 284 8.35 21.91 11.91
CA LYS A 284 8.66 23.22 12.50
C LYS A 284 8.34 23.28 14.00
N PHE A 285 7.16 22.84 14.41
CA PHE A 285 6.79 22.77 15.84
C PHE A 285 7.69 21.83 16.64
N SER A 286 8.06 20.66 16.09
CA SER A 286 8.96 19.73 16.77
C SER A 286 10.38 20.29 16.94
N VAL A 287 10.86 21.08 15.97
CA VAL A 287 12.15 21.77 16.06
C VAL A 287 12.06 22.94 17.04
N ALA A 288 10.98 23.72 17.05
CA ALA A 288 10.76 24.79 18.02
C ALA A 288 10.67 24.28 19.46
N ASN A 289 9.96 23.17 19.69
CA ASN A 289 9.86 22.53 21.00
C ASN A 289 11.19 21.94 21.49
N LYS A 290 12.07 21.50 20.59
CA LYS A 290 13.42 21.03 20.97
C LYS A 290 14.35 22.16 21.43
N HIS A 291 14.06 23.41 21.07
CA HIS A 291 14.91 24.56 21.39
C HIS A 291 14.35 25.48 22.49
N SER A 292 13.32 25.04 23.24
CA SER A 292 12.76 25.74 24.42
C SER A 292 12.62 27.27 24.24
N SER A 293 11.84 27.72 23.26
CA SER A 293 11.27 29.08 23.19
C SER A 293 10.26 29.18 22.04
N ASP A 294 9.09 28.55 22.17
CA ASP A 294 7.98 28.78 21.22
C ASP A 294 7.06 29.89 21.76
N ILE A 295 7.40 31.14 21.46
CA ILE A 295 6.58 32.32 21.79
C ILE A 295 5.45 32.55 20.77
N THR A 296 5.31 31.71 19.73
CA THR A 296 4.34 31.93 18.65
C THR A 296 2.89 31.83 19.15
N LYS A 297 2.66 31.18 20.30
CA LYS A 297 1.36 31.14 20.98
C LYS A 297 0.94 32.47 21.63
N PHE A 298 1.86 33.41 21.83
CA PHE A 298 1.55 34.72 22.42
C PHE A 298 1.06 35.75 21.38
N PHE A 299 1.18 35.46 20.08
CA PHE A 299 0.82 36.39 19.01
C PHE A 299 -0.48 36.06 18.27
N THR A 300 -1.25 35.06 18.70
CA THR A 300 -2.64 34.92 18.26
C THR A 300 -3.48 36.00 18.91
N LYS A 301 -3.67 37.12 18.18
CA LYS A 301 -4.60 38.20 18.55
C LYS A 301 -5.99 37.65 18.84
N VAL A 302 -6.53 38.05 19.99
CA VAL A 302 -7.94 37.99 20.39
C VAL A 302 -8.78 38.80 19.41
#